data_AF-A0A7X7NF51-F1
#
_entry.id   AF-A0A7X7NF51-F1
#
_cell.length_a   1.000
_cell.length_b   1.000
_cell.length_c   1.000
_cell.angle_alpha   90.00
_cell.angle_beta   90.00
_cell.angle_gamma   90.00
#
_symmetry.space_group_name_H-M   'P 1'
#
loop_
_entity.id
_entity.type
_entity.pdbx_description
1 polymer ?
#
loop_
_entity_poly.entity_id
_entity_poly.type
_entity_poly.pdbx_seq_one_letter_code
_entity_poly.pdbx_strand_id
1 'polypeptide(L)'
;MHKSIFFALLFVTAVSGRYAPNLLINPDLDNLIYRLSSRYGMAVPEDLFNQPYTADKVLDYLGETAEKHGTELSDYEKYQSVSAVKRLDPVCGFLKWYREEKQSGKPDIHLKLQLRLLADIKPVLSSNSSIGVKGIINPLLTGNLGNLSFYSGIDVWTQYRSDIMFPRHNYQPYDGIPYNLFGRSTDSSHTLSSDMLRGGIRYDAGRIRLETAIDYLRTGPALYYPLTLSGSAPPVTYARGMIDLDLVQYSHTAGLLKFQKDKLKFLYAHRLSANLWKSRLNIGFNEVIINGSSTSEPASDSNRVHPDNSGQQRGWEWVYLIPFVPFKFAEHYAGDRDNAALSLDFNLQWPVDFRWYAEIFLDDMLSPQKLFSTDWGNKWALTAGMQFFGTLFMRDMEIDLEYSHVEPWVYTHFYGGSHRYSHFDNCLGSPLGPNSQAIVLSMHSQISKLNKLGIGLNSIAQNRSVRGGNISDVYQFWDPADEMKFHDDTTKMFLGPGTEWSLKPVFYWSFNPFGRFRVDASYKVELLDNKHSSELSLWGGVVF
;
A
#
# COMPACT_ATOMS: atom_id res chain seq x y z
N MET A 1 27.88 36.25 -8.11
CA MET A 1 27.04 36.70 -6.98
C MET A 1 25.61 36.92 -7.48
N HIS A 2 24.83 35.87 -7.76
CA HIS A 2 23.39 35.88 -8.17
C HIS A 2 22.89 34.41 -8.30
N LYS A 3 22.92 33.62 -7.20
CA LYS A 3 22.38 32.24 -7.17
C LYS A 3 21.53 31.93 -5.93
N SER A 4 21.18 32.93 -5.12
CA SER A 4 20.50 32.73 -3.84
C SER A 4 19.03 33.20 -3.83
N ILE A 5 18.47 33.64 -4.97
CA ILE A 5 17.16 34.31 -4.99
C ILE A 5 15.98 33.34 -5.27
N PHE A 6 16.22 32.11 -5.73
CA PHE A 6 15.13 31.19 -6.10
C PHE A 6 14.59 30.28 -4.97
N PHE A 7 15.15 30.35 -3.76
CA PHE A 7 14.66 29.59 -2.60
C PHE A 7 13.82 30.43 -1.63
N ALA A 8 13.79 31.75 -1.79
CA ALA A 8 13.21 32.69 -0.82
C ALA A 8 11.66 32.87 -0.91
N LEU A 9 10.95 31.97 -1.58
CA LEU A 9 9.48 32.03 -1.70
C LEU A 9 8.76 30.80 -1.11
N LEU A 10 9.47 29.94 -0.39
CA LEU A 10 8.86 28.91 0.47
C LEU A 10 8.53 29.54 1.84
N PHE A 11 7.65 30.53 1.86
CA PHE A 11 7.06 30.99 3.11
C PHE A 11 5.96 30.00 3.51
N VAL A 12 6.33 28.97 4.29
CA VAL A 12 5.36 28.19 5.08
C VAL A 12 4.77 29.15 6.10
N THR A 13 3.59 29.64 5.75
CA THR A 13 2.85 30.60 6.55
C THR A 13 1.87 29.83 7.42
N ALA A 14 2.25 29.55 8.67
CA ALA A 14 1.35 28.98 9.68
C ALA A 14 0.01 29.73 9.75
N VAL A 15 -1.14 29.12 9.46
CA VAL A 15 -2.47 29.71 9.73
C VAL A 15 -3.58 28.66 9.65
N SER A 16 -4.69 28.97 10.34
CA SER A 16 -6.01 28.37 10.24
C SER A 16 -6.38 27.95 8.81
N GLY A 17 -6.98 26.77 8.70
CA GLY A 17 -7.43 26.18 7.44
C GLY A 17 -6.34 25.56 6.58
N ARG A 18 -5.86 24.37 6.98
CA ARG A 18 -4.82 23.64 6.24
C ARG A 18 -5.42 22.90 5.03
N TYR A 19 -4.86 23.17 3.85
CA TYR A 19 -5.04 22.35 2.65
C TYR A 19 -4.32 21.01 2.81
N ALA A 20 -5.08 19.98 3.18
CA ALA A 20 -4.59 18.65 3.54
C ALA A 20 -5.38 17.53 2.84
N PRO A 21 -5.50 17.52 1.49
CA PRO A 21 -6.06 16.37 0.80
C PRO A 21 -5.13 15.16 0.92
N ASN A 22 -5.72 13.97 0.99
CA ASN A 22 -4.97 12.71 0.99
C ASN A 22 -4.27 12.51 -0.36
N LEU A 23 -3.01 12.08 -0.29
CA LEU A 23 -2.21 11.78 -1.47
C LEU A 23 -2.44 10.33 -1.90
N LEU A 24 -2.29 10.07 -3.20
CA LEU A 24 -2.14 8.69 -3.68
C LEU A 24 -0.81 8.15 -3.17
N ILE A 25 -0.75 6.88 -2.79
CA ILE A 25 0.49 6.17 -2.49
C ILE A 25 1.46 6.40 -3.65
N ASN A 26 2.64 6.95 -3.33
CA ASN A 26 3.62 7.38 -4.33
C ASN A 26 5.04 7.01 -3.88
N PRO A 27 5.55 5.84 -4.30
CA PRO A 27 6.87 5.36 -3.89
C PRO A 27 8.02 6.34 -4.18
N ASP A 28 7.94 7.13 -5.26
CA ASP A 28 8.99 8.11 -5.59
C ASP A 28 9.01 9.28 -4.58
N LEU A 29 7.84 9.68 -4.08
CA LEU A 29 7.73 10.72 -3.05
C LEU A 29 8.17 10.18 -1.69
N ASP A 30 7.78 8.95 -1.35
CA ASP A 30 8.20 8.25 -0.14
C ASP A 30 9.73 8.12 -0.11
N ASN A 31 10.36 7.67 -1.20
CA ASN A 31 11.83 7.57 -1.31
C ASN A 31 12.54 8.92 -1.26
N LEU A 32 11.95 10.00 -1.81
CA LEU A 32 12.50 11.36 -1.62
C LEU A 32 12.51 11.76 -0.15
N ILE A 33 11.42 11.48 0.59
CA ILE A 33 11.34 11.77 2.02
C ILE A 33 12.39 10.97 2.79
N TYR A 34 12.49 9.66 2.55
CA TYR A 34 13.49 8.79 3.19
C TYR A 34 14.92 9.22 2.89
N ARG A 35 15.20 9.63 1.65
CA ARG A 35 16.49 10.18 1.24
C ARG A 35 16.85 11.41 2.05
N LEU A 36 15.97 12.42 2.06
CA LEU A 36 16.22 13.67 2.77
C LEU A 36 16.39 13.43 4.29
N SER A 37 15.60 12.52 4.85
CA SER A 37 15.68 12.13 6.26
C SER A 37 17.02 11.47 6.59
N SER A 38 17.43 10.47 5.80
CA SER A 38 18.64 9.69 6.06
C SER A 38 19.94 10.50 5.86
N ARG A 39 19.95 11.44 4.92
CA ARG A 39 21.13 12.27 4.61
C ARG A 39 21.27 13.45 5.57
N TYR A 40 20.17 14.10 5.91
CA TYR A 40 20.18 15.37 6.66
C TYR A 40 19.66 15.24 8.10
N GLY A 41 19.22 14.05 8.51
CA GLY A 41 18.70 13.81 9.86
C GLY A 41 17.33 14.45 10.11
N MET A 42 16.55 14.66 9.06
CA MET A 42 15.17 15.19 9.15
C MET A 42 14.23 14.10 9.69
N ALA A 43 13.26 14.48 10.52
CA ALA A 43 12.25 13.55 11.03
C ALA A 43 11.29 13.15 9.89
N VAL A 44 11.13 11.84 9.66
CA VAL A 44 10.13 11.35 8.70
C VAL A 44 8.72 11.73 9.18
N PRO A 45 7.84 12.28 8.33
CA PRO A 45 6.44 12.51 8.70
C PRO A 45 5.77 11.20 9.10
N GLU A 46 5.21 11.14 10.31
CA GLU A 46 4.70 9.88 10.87
C GLU A 46 3.54 9.27 10.07
N ASP A 47 2.67 10.12 9.51
CA ASP A 47 1.58 9.70 8.63
C ASP A 47 2.07 8.86 7.42
N LEU A 48 3.35 8.95 7.06
CA LEU A 48 3.96 8.14 6.00
C LEU A 48 3.88 6.64 6.29
N PHE A 49 3.90 6.25 7.57
CA PHE A 49 3.77 4.86 8.02
C PHE A 49 2.31 4.44 8.25
N ASN A 50 1.34 5.33 8.00
CA ASN A 50 -0.09 5.07 8.13
C ASN A 50 -0.90 5.77 7.02
N GLN A 51 -0.58 5.41 5.79
CA GLN A 51 -1.09 6.04 4.59
C GLN A 51 -2.61 5.81 4.43
N PRO A 52 -3.32 6.73 3.75
CA PRO A 52 -2.79 7.91 3.06
C PRO A 52 -2.35 9.04 3.99
N TYR A 53 -1.21 9.66 3.65
CA TYR A 53 -0.75 10.92 4.25
C TYR A 53 -1.14 12.11 3.38
N THR A 54 -1.03 13.33 3.93
CA THR A 54 -1.60 14.53 3.31
C THR A 54 -0.57 15.47 2.71
N ALA A 55 -1.06 16.30 1.77
CA ALA A 55 -0.24 17.29 1.07
C ALA A 55 0.47 18.27 2.04
N ASP A 56 -0.21 18.74 3.07
CA ASP A 56 0.35 19.69 4.05
C ASP A 56 1.57 19.10 4.78
N LYS A 57 1.51 17.83 5.21
CA LYS A 57 2.64 17.18 5.90
C LYS A 57 3.89 17.08 5.02
N VAL A 58 3.71 16.85 3.73
CA VAL A 58 4.82 16.84 2.76
C VAL A 58 5.36 18.24 2.52
N LEU A 59 4.47 19.22 2.34
CA LEU A 59 4.87 20.61 2.11
C LEU A 59 5.61 21.18 3.32
N ASP A 60 5.13 20.92 4.53
CA ASP A 60 5.79 21.28 5.79
C ASP A 60 7.19 20.63 5.87
N TYR A 61 7.29 19.32 5.61
CA TYR A 61 8.56 18.59 5.64
C TYR A 61 9.59 19.12 4.62
N LEU A 62 9.16 19.33 3.37
CA LEU A 62 10.04 19.86 2.31
C LEU A 62 10.43 21.32 2.58
N GLY A 63 9.51 22.12 3.14
CA GLY A 63 9.77 23.50 3.56
C GLY A 63 10.80 23.58 4.68
N GLU A 64 10.65 22.77 5.72
CA GLU A 64 11.61 22.70 6.84
C GLU A 64 12.98 22.21 6.38
N THR A 65 13.01 21.20 5.50
CA THR A 65 14.26 20.69 4.90
C THR A 65 14.96 21.79 4.09
N ALA A 66 14.20 22.54 3.30
CA ALA A 66 14.69 23.65 2.50
C ALA A 66 15.27 24.77 3.36
N GLU A 67 14.62 25.10 4.48
CA GLU A 67 15.05 26.13 5.42
C GLU A 67 16.35 25.74 6.14
N LYS A 68 16.44 24.50 6.64
CA LYS A 68 17.58 24.04 7.44
C LYS A 68 18.79 23.63 6.60
N HIS A 69 18.56 22.98 5.46
CA HIS A 69 19.61 22.29 4.68
C HIS A 69 19.66 22.71 3.20
N GLY A 70 18.93 23.76 2.78
CA GLY A 70 18.80 24.13 1.37
C GLY A 70 20.13 24.34 0.61
N THR A 71 21.19 24.77 1.29
CA THR A 71 22.53 24.90 0.70
C THR A 71 23.26 23.57 0.52
N GLU A 72 22.93 22.57 1.33
CA GLU A 72 23.55 21.24 1.37
C GLU A 72 22.86 20.22 0.45
N LEU A 73 21.62 20.50 0.03
CA LEU A 73 20.88 19.65 -0.90
C LEU A 73 21.61 19.50 -2.24
N SER A 74 21.68 18.26 -2.75
CA SER A 74 22.18 17.99 -4.10
C SER A 74 21.26 18.59 -5.16
N ASP A 75 21.77 18.79 -6.37
CA ASP A 75 20.96 19.33 -7.48
C ASP A 75 19.74 18.44 -7.79
N TYR A 76 19.88 17.14 -7.58
CA TYR A 76 18.78 16.17 -7.72
C TYR A 76 17.71 16.39 -6.65
N GLU A 77 18.10 16.47 -5.38
CA GLU A 77 17.17 16.67 -4.26
C GLU A 77 16.43 17.99 -4.37
N LYS A 78 17.13 19.06 -4.76
CA LYS A 78 16.51 20.36 -5.04
C LYS A 78 15.46 20.24 -6.15
N TYR A 79 15.81 19.58 -7.26
CA TYR A 79 14.90 19.40 -8.38
C TYR A 79 13.65 18.61 -7.99
N GLN A 80 13.82 17.48 -7.30
CA GLN A 80 12.69 16.63 -6.88
C GLN A 80 11.81 17.33 -5.85
N SER A 81 12.40 18.01 -4.86
CA SER A 81 11.67 18.77 -3.85
C SER A 81 10.83 19.89 -4.49
N VAL A 82 11.43 20.67 -5.41
CA VAL A 82 10.70 21.72 -6.15
C VAL A 82 9.59 21.14 -7.02
N SER A 83 9.83 19.98 -7.66
CA SER A 83 8.82 19.30 -8.47
C SER A 83 7.64 18.82 -7.62
N ALA A 84 7.91 18.23 -6.46
CA ALA A 84 6.90 17.80 -5.49
C ALA A 84 6.08 19.00 -4.98
N VAL A 85 6.73 20.09 -4.56
CA VAL A 85 6.04 21.31 -4.12
C VAL A 85 5.12 21.85 -5.21
N LYS A 86 5.61 22.04 -6.45
CA LYS A 86 4.78 22.53 -7.57
C LYS A 86 3.55 21.67 -7.83
N ARG A 87 3.65 20.36 -7.59
CA ARG A 87 2.55 19.41 -7.78
C ARG A 87 1.54 19.47 -6.66
N LEU A 88 2.00 19.59 -5.41
CA LEU A 88 1.16 19.47 -4.21
C LEU A 88 0.55 20.80 -3.79
N ASP A 89 1.31 21.89 -3.91
CA ASP A 89 0.91 23.22 -3.47
C ASP A 89 -0.39 23.67 -4.17
N PRO A 90 -1.43 24.09 -3.40
CA PRO A 90 -2.72 24.49 -3.94
C PRO A 90 -2.69 25.78 -4.78
N VAL A 91 -1.71 26.66 -4.59
CA VAL A 91 -1.55 27.89 -5.39
C VAL A 91 -0.72 27.66 -6.67
N CYS A 92 -0.20 26.44 -6.85
CA CYS A 92 0.46 25.99 -8.07
C CYS A 92 -0.49 25.22 -9.01
N GLY A 93 -0.21 25.22 -10.33
CA GLY A 93 -1.01 24.50 -11.34
C GLY A 93 -1.80 25.40 -12.30
N PHE A 94 -2.52 24.80 -13.26
CA PHE A 94 -3.28 25.52 -14.29
C PHE A 94 -4.72 25.81 -13.87
N LEU A 95 -5.47 24.80 -13.39
CA LEU A 95 -6.86 24.93 -12.97
C LEU A 95 -6.95 25.01 -11.44
N LYS A 96 -6.92 26.23 -10.92
CA LYS A 96 -6.96 26.50 -9.48
C LYS A 96 -7.73 27.77 -9.17
N TRP A 97 -8.30 27.82 -7.99
CA TRP A 97 -8.94 28.99 -7.42
C TRP A 97 -8.63 29.02 -5.93
N TYR A 98 -8.37 30.20 -5.38
CA TYR A 98 -8.19 30.37 -3.94
C TYR A 98 -8.69 31.73 -3.50
N ARG A 99 -9.00 31.87 -2.22
CA ARG A 99 -9.43 33.13 -1.60
C ARG A 99 -8.61 33.42 -0.35
N GLU A 100 -7.98 34.59 -0.33
CA GLU A 100 -7.23 35.11 0.81
C GLU A 100 -8.15 35.72 1.87
N GLU A 101 -7.82 35.46 3.14
CA GLU A 101 -8.46 36.08 4.29
C GLU A 101 -7.89 37.49 4.50
N LYS A 102 -8.78 38.48 4.58
CA LYS A 102 -8.43 39.92 4.58
C LYS A 102 -7.57 40.38 5.77
N GLN A 103 -7.53 39.64 6.87
CA GLN A 103 -6.80 40.04 8.08
C GLN A 103 -5.44 39.34 8.24
N SER A 104 -5.28 38.12 7.71
CA SER A 104 -4.03 37.35 7.81
C SER A 104 -3.20 37.37 6.51
N GLY A 105 -3.80 37.78 5.38
CA GLY A 105 -3.16 37.77 4.06
C GLY A 105 -2.87 36.36 3.54
N LYS A 106 -3.49 35.32 4.13
CA LYS A 106 -3.25 33.93 3.79
C LYS A 106 -4.52 33.31 3.19
N PRO A 107 -4.39 32.44 2.17
CA PRO A 107 -5.51 31.77 1.56
C PRO A 107 -6.17 30.76 2.51
N ASP A 108 -7.47 30.95 2.76
CA ASP A 108 -8.30 30.12 3.67
C ASP A 108 -9.07 29.04 2.90
N ILE A 109 -9.34 29.29 1.61
CA ILE A 109 -10.05 28.37 0.73
C ILE A 109 -9.20 28.12 -0.50
N HIS A 110 -8.97 26.84 -0.80
CA HIS A 110 -8.31 26.41 -2.03
C HIS A 110 -9.19 25.41 -2.78
N LEU A 111 -9.14 25.51 -4.10
CA LEU A 111 -9.72 24.56 -5.02
C LEU A 111 -8.70 24.30 -6.13
N LYS A 112 -8.40 23.04 -6.40
CA LYS A 112 -7.44 22.64 -7.42
C LYS A 112 -7.96 21.42 -8.16
N LEU A 113 -7.99 21.53 -9.49
CA LEU A 113 -8.34 20.45 -10.39
C LEU A 113 -7.09 19.98 -11.13
N GLN A 114 -6.81 18.69 -11.04
CA GLN A 114 -5.74 18.02 -11.76
C GLN A 114 -6.34 17.02 -12.73
N LEU A 115 -5.75 16.90 -13.92
CA LEU A 115 -6.09 15.84 -14.86
C LEU A 115 -4.84 15.02 -15.16
N ARG A 116 -4.89 13.72 -14.91
CA ARG A 116 -3.84 12.77 -15.29
C ARG A 116 -4.36 11.88 -16.42
N LEU A 117 -3.57 11.78 -17.48
CA LEU A 117 -3.78 10.82 -18.56
C LEU A 117 -2.61 9.85 -18.52
N LEU A 118 -2.86 8.59 -18.18
CA LEU A 118 -1.85 7.56 -18.04
C LEU A 118 -2.07 6.46 -19.07
N ALA A 119 -0.99 5.85 -19.53
CA ALA A 119 -1.01 4.66 -20.36
C ALA A 119 0.05 3.67 -19.87
N ASP A 120 -0.24 2.39 -20.02
CA ASP A 120 0.64 1.26 -19.69
C ASP A 120 0.56 0.25 -20.83
N ILE A 121 1.72 -0.15 -21.36
CA ILE A 121 1.88 -1.09 -22.46
C ILE A 121 2.83 -2.20 -22.01
N LYS A 122 2.36 -3.44 -22.10
CA LYS A 122 3.05 -4.62 -21.56
C LYS A 122 3.08 -5.78 -22.56
N PRO A 123 4.00 -5.77 -23.55
CA PRO A 123 4.33 -6.96 -24.32
C PRO A 123 5.09 -7.98 -23.47
N VAL A 124 4.65 -9.23 -23.53
CA VAL A 124 5.34 -10.39 -22.94
C VAL A 124 5.79 -11.30 -24.09
N LEU A 125 7.09 -11.57 -24.12
CA LEU A 125 7.72 -12.47 -25.09
C LEU A 125 8.00 -13.81 -24.39
N SER A 126 7.24 -14.83 -24.78
CA SER A 126 7.36 -16.21 -24.32
C SER A 126 6.80 -17.17 -25.38
N SER A 127 6.73 -18.47 -25.06
CA SER A 127 6.04 -19.45 -25.92
C SER A 127 4.59 -19.05 -26.21
N ASN A 128 3.94 -18.35 -25.27
CA ASN A 128 2.61 -17.76 -25.43
C ASN A 128 2.73 -16.25 -25.35
N SER A 129 3.28 -15.64 -26.40
CA SER A 129 3.49 -14.18 -26.44
C SER A 129 2.16 -13.43 -26.37
N SER A 130 2.15 -12.30 -25.66
CA SER A 130 0.94 -11.50 -25.45
C SER A 130 1.25 -10.02 -25.39
N ILE A 131 0.22 -9.20 -25.58
CA ILE A 131 0.29 -7.76 -25.35
C ILE A 131 -0.89 -7.30 -24.51
N GLY A 132 -0.58 -6.55 -23.45
CA GLY A 132 -1.54 -5.78 -22.69
C GLY A 132 -1.40 -4.29 -22.95
N VAL A 133 -2.53 -3.60 -23.07
CA VAL A 133 -2.59 -2.13 -23.11
C VAL A 133 -3.63 -1.66 -22.12
N LYS A 134 -3.28 -0.71 -21.25
CA LYS A 134 -4.21 -0.09 -20.30
C LYS A 134 -4.09 1.43 -20.39
N GLY A 135 -5.21 2.10 -20.63
CA GLY A 135 -5.32 3.56 -20.56
C GLY A 135 -6.10 3.97 -19.31
N ILE A 136 -5.71 5.06 -18.67
CA ILE A 136 -6.37 5.61 -17.47
C ILE A 136 -6.57 7.11 -17.64
N ILE A 137 -7.80 7.57 -17.42
CA ILE A 137 -8.13 8.98 -17.28
C ILE A 137 -8.45 9.22 -15.81
N ASN A 138 -7.76 10.17 -15.20
CA ASN A 138 -7.92 10.49 -13.79
C ASN A 138 -8.08 12.00 -13.55
N PRO A 139 -9.33 12.51 -13.55
CA PRO A 139 -9.63 13.80 -12.95
C PRO A 139 -9.55 13.70 -11.43
N LEU A 140 -8.92 14.70 -10.79
CA LEU A 140 -8.80 14.80 -9.34
C LEU A 140 -9.09 16.24 -8.92
N LEU A 141 -10.17 16.42 -8.17
CA LEU A 141 -10.51 17.66 -7.49
C LEU A 141 -9.99 17.60 -6.05
N THR A 142 -9.34 18.66 -5.59
CA THR A 142 -8.82 18.81 -4.23
C THR A 142 -9.13 20.20 -3.71
N GLY A 143 -9.31 20.35 -2.41
CA GLY A 143 -9.57 21.66 -1.83
C GLY A 143 -9.68 21.65 -0.33
N ASN A 144 -9.88 22.83 0.24
CA ASN A 144 -10.19 23.01 1.64
C ASN A 144 -11.12 24.20 1.86
N LEU A 145 -11.83 24.18 2.98
CA LEU A 145 -12.65 25.27 3.51
C LEU A 145 -12.36 25.36 5.01
N GLY A 146 -11.52 26.31 5.40
CA GLY A 146 -10.97 26.31 6.75
C GLY A 146 -10.32 24.96 7.06
N ASN A 147 -10.61 24.39 8.23
CA ASN A 147 -10.01 23.13 8.69
C ASN A 147 -10.58 21.87 8.01
N LEU A 148 -11.55 22.02 7.12
CA LEU A 148 -12.10 20.92 6.34
C LEU A 148 -11.34 20.83 5.02
N SER A 149 -10.69 19.70 4.78
CA SER A 149 -10.04 19.36 3.52
C SER A 149 -10.78 18.25 2.80
N PHE A 150 -10.75 18.25 1.47
CA PHE A 150 -11.40 17.22 0.68
C PHE A 150 -10.62 16.91 -0.60
N TYR A 151 -10.88 15.72 -1.12
CA TYR A 151 -10.41 15.26 -2.42
C TYR A 151 -11.44 14.33 -3.05
N SER A 152 -11.52 14.34 -4.37
CA SER A 152 -12.40 13.49 -5.15
C SER A 152 -11.76 13.22 -6.50
N GLY A 153 -11.40 11.97 -6.75
CA GLY A 153 -10.82 11.52 -7.99
C GLY A 153 -11.46 10.23 -8.47
N ILE A 154 -11.40 10.00 -9.77
CA ILE A 154 -11.91 8.78 -10.39
C ILE A 154 -10.82 8.28 -11.33
N ASP A 155 -10.46 7.00 -11.25
CA ASP A 155 -9.66 6.31 -12.25
C ASP A 155 -10.62 5.57 -13.18
N VAL A 156 -10.87 6.15 -14.35
CA VAL A 156 -11.59 5.47 -15.44
C VAL A 156 -10.53 4.79 -16.28
N TRP A 157 -10.54 3.46 -16.30
CA TRP A 157 -9.53 2.70 -17.04
C TRP A 157 -10.13 1.70 -18.00
N THR A 158 -9.47 1.56 -19.14
CA THR A 158 -9.81 0.58 -20.18
C THR A 158 -8.58 -0.27 -20.42
N GLN A 159 -8.76 -1.58 -20.45
CA GLN A 159 -7.69 -2.53 -20.67
C GLN A 159 -8.03 -3.49 -21.81
N TYR A 160 -7.04 -3.72 -22.67
CA TYR A 160 -7.02 -4.75 -23.69
C TYR A 160 -5.95 -5.79 -23.36
N ARG A 161 -6.26 -7.07 -23.57
CA ARG A 161 -5.33 -8.20 -23.47
C ARG A 161 -5.50 -9.12 -24.66
N SER A 162 -4.43 -9.43 -25.38
CA SER A 162 -4.49 -10.35 -26.52
C SER A 162 -4.62 -11.83 -26.12
N ASP A 163 -4.25 -12.16 -24.89
CA ASP A 163 -4.13 -13.53 -24.37
C ASP A 163 -5.29 -13.96 -23.45
N ILE A 164 -6.10 -12.99 -23.01
CA ILE A 164 -7.17 -13.23 -22.04
C ILE A 164 -8.50 -12.81 -22.65
N MET A 165 -9.47 -13.72 -22.64
CA MET A 165 -10.88 -13.41 -22.89
C MET A 165 -11.59 -13.25 -21.56
N PHE A 166 -12.01 -12.03 -21.24
CA PHE A 166 -12.73 -11.74 -20.01
C PHE A 166 -14.19 -12.17 -20.18
N PRO A 167 -14.72 -13.05 -19.32
CA PRO A 167 -16.12 -13.43 -19.37
C PRO A 167 -17.02 -12.33 -18.81
N ARG A 168 -18.31 -12.42 -19.09
CA ARG A 168 -19.31 -11.57 -18.46
C ARG A 168 -19.34 -11.84 -16.95
N HIS A 169 -19.21 -10.78 -16.18
CA HIS A 169 -19.11 -10.87 -14.73
C HIS A 169 -20.46 -10.66 -14.03
N ASN A 170 -20.79 -11.50 -13.05
CA ASN A 170 -22.03 -11.44 -12.25
C ASN A 170 -21.92 -10.55 -10.99
N TYR A 171 -20.89 -9.69 -10.93
CA TYR A 171 -20.57 -8.80 -9.81
C TYR A 171 -20.41 -9.56 -8.49
N GLN A 172 -19.40 -10.41 -8.40
CA GLN A 172 -19.03 -11.07 -7.15
C GLN A 172 -17.64 -10.57 -6.76
N PRO A 173 -17.49 -9.83 -5.63
CA PRO A 173 -16.21 -9.23 -5.27
C PRO A 173 -15.07 -10.24 -5.09
N TYR A 174 -15.35 -11.51 -4.79
CA TYR A 174 -14.35 -12.57 -4.72
C TYR A 174 -13.77 -12.95 -6.10
N ASP A 175 -14.33 -12.46 -7.22
CA ASP A 175 -13.72 -12.57 -8.56
C ASP A 175 -12.90 -11.31 -8.92
N GLY A 176 -12.73 -10.37 -7.98
CA GLY A 176 -12.02 -9.12 -8.18
C GLY A 176 -12.90 -7.89 -8.33
N ILE A 177 -12.30 -6.79 -8.84
CA ILE A 177 -12.99 -5.52 -9.01
C ILE A 177 -14.06 -5.60 -10.13
N PRO A 178 -15.20 -4.92 -9.98
CA PRO A 178 -16.24 -4.86 -11.00
C PRO A 178 -15.75 -4.27 -12.31
N TYR A 179 -16.17 -4.83 -13.45
CA TYR A 179 -15.84 -4.31 -14.78
C TYR A 179 -16.98 -4.52 -15.78
N ASN A 180 -16.94 -3.76 -16.88
CA ASN A 180 -17.81 -3.89 -18.04
C ASN A 180 -17.01 -4.40 -19.24
N LEU A 181 -17.62 -5.23 -20.07
CA LEU A 181 -17.01 -5.71 -21.31
C LEU A 181 -17.23 -4.72 -22.45
N PHE A 182 -16.27 -4.65 -23.37
CA PHE A 182 -16.47 -3.95 -24.64
C PHE A 182 -17.38 -4.77 -25.57
N GLY A 183 -18.40 -4.12 -26.14
CA GLY A 183 -19.42 -4.74 -26.98
C GLY A 183 -20.79 -4.80 -26.30
N ARG A 184 -21.88 -4.70 -27.07
CA ARG A 184 -23.24 -4.84 -26.53
C ARG A 184 -23.61 -6.31 -26.48
N SER A 185 -24.07 -6.78 -25.32
CA SER A 185 -24.55 -8.16 -25.12
C SER A 185 -23.52 -9.25 -25.48
N THR A 186 -22.23 -8.96 -25.30
CA THR A 186 -21.16 -9.94 -25.45
C THR A 186 -20.97 -10.73 -24.16
N ASP A 187 -20.84 -12.05 -24.26
CA ASP A 187 -20.57 -12.92 -23.11
C ASP A 187 -19.10 -12.98 -22.75
N SER A 188 -18.22 -12.53 -23.65
CA SER A 188 -16.80 -12.36 -23.39
C SER A 188 -16.15 -11.31 -24.30
N SER A 189 -15.04 -10.73 -23.88
CA SER A 189 -14.28 -9.74 -24.65
C SER A 189 -12.80 -9.71 -24.24
N HIS A 190 -11.91 -9.39 -25.18
CA HIS A 190 -10.50 -9.07 -24.89
C HIS A 190 -10.33 -7.69 -24.24
N THR A 191 -11.38 -6.89 -24.21
CA THR A 191 -11.36 -5.53 -23.68
C THR A 191 -12.39 -5.37 -22.57
N LEU A 192 -11.95 -4.82 -21.45
CA LEU A 192 -12.81 -4.43 -20.35
C LEU A 192 -12.52 -2.99 -19.91
N SER A 193 -13.48 -2.39 -19.22
CA SER A 193 -13.32 -1.12 -18.54
C SER A 193 -13.89 -1.16 -17.14
N SER A 194 -13.34 -0.34 -16.25
CA SER A 194 -13.83 -0.20 -14.88
C SER A 194 -13.50 1.18 -14.35
N ASP A 195 -14.26 1.56 -13.33
CA ASP A 195 -14.17 2.83 -12.66
C ASP A 195 -13.79 2.58 -11.20
N MET A 196 -12.67 3.16 -10.77
CA MET A 196 -12.25 3.13 -9.38
C MET A 196 -12.28 4.53 -8.82
N LEU A 197 -13.14 4.75 -7.82
CA LEU A 197 -13.24 6.06 -7.18
C LEU A 197 -12.30 6.14 -5.99
N ARG A 198 -11.78 7.35 -5.76
CA ARG A 198 -11.14 7.77 -4.53
C ARG A 198 -11.72 9.09 -4.09
N GLY A 199 -11.92 9.26 -2.80
CA GLY A 199 -12.36 10.54 -2.32
C GLY A 199 -12.62 10.50 -0.84
N GLY A 200 -12.54 11.66 -0.21
CA GLY A 200 -12.70 11.76 1.21
C GLY A 200 -12.73 13.18 1.69
N ILE A 201 -13.16 13.32 2.93
CA ILE A 201 -13.19 14.57 3.67
C ILE A 201 -12.44 14.34 4.98
N ARG A 202 -11.64 15.33 5.36
CA ARG A 202 -10.87 15.36 6.59
C ARG A 202 -11.17 16.66 7.33
N TYR A 203 -11.32 16.57 8.64
CA TYR A 203 -11.43 17.70 9.54
C TYR A 203 -10.26 17.72 10.52
N ASP A 204 -9.56 18.84 10.57
CA ASP A 204 -8.42 19.06 11.46
C ASP A 204 -8.84 19.92 12.68
N ALA A 205 -8.81 19.31 13.87
CA ALA A 205 -9.07 19.98 15.15
C ALA A 205 -7.78 20.17 15.96
N GLY A 206 -6.62 20.26 15.30
CA GLY A 206 -5.30 20.37 15.92
C GLY A 206 -4.75 18.99 16.30
N ARG A 207 -4.87 18.62 17.58
CA ARG A 207 -4.38 17.31 18.07
C ARG A 207 -5.27 16.14 17.66
N ILE A 208 -6.50 16.41 17.25
CA ILE A 208 -7.44 15.38 16.80
C ILE A 208 -7.74 15.64 15.33
N ARG A 209 -7.63 14.60 14.51
CA ARG A 209 -8.01 14.63 13.10
C ARG A 209 -9.02 13.54 12.84
N LEU A 210 -10.09 13.88 12.13
CA LEU A 210 -11.16 12.95 11.76
C LEU A 210 -11.24 12.90 10.24
N GLU A 211 -11.40 11.71 9.67
CA GLU A 211 -11.56 11.54 8.23
C GLU A 211 -12.55 10.43 7.90
N THR A 212 -13.20 10.57 6.74
CA THR A 212 -13.89 9.46 6.10
C THR A 212 -13.59 9.50 4.61
N ALA A 213 -13.30 8.34 4.03
CA ALA A 213 -12.81 8.26 2.67
C ALA A 213 -13.03 6.89 2.04
N ILE A 214 -12.86 6.85 0.72
CA ILE A 214 -12.61 5.65 -0.06
C ILE A 214 -11.18 5.77 -0.60
N ASP A 215 -10.25 5.00 -0.05
CA ASP A 215 -8.83 5.13 -0.36
C ASP A 215 -8.01 3.84 -0.13
N TYR A 216 -6.80 3.82 -0.69
CA TYR A 216 -5.79 2.80 -0.44
C TYR A 216 -5.21 2.97 0.96
N LEU A 217 -5.24 1.89 1.74
CA LEU A 217 -4.67 1.88 3.08
C LEU A 217 -3.32 1.15 3.04
N ARG A 218 -2.26 1.80 3.54
CA ARG A 218 -0.94 1.19 3.70
C ARG A 218 -0.38 1.53 5.07
N THR A 219 0.20 0.53 5.73
CA THR A 219 0.76 0.67 7.08
C THR A 219 2.14 0.04 7.11
N GLY A 220 3.07 0.76 7.73
CA GLY A 220 4.43 0.31 7.96
C GLY A 220 5.48 0.87 6.98
N PRO A 221 6.77 0.69 7.31
CA PRO A 221 7.92 1.24 6.60
C PRO A 221 8.44 0.40 5.41
N ALA A 222 7.98 -0.83 5.21
CA ALA A 222 8.47 -1.71 4.14
C ALA A 222 8.25 -1.10 2.76
N LEU A 223 9.18 -1.29 1.83
CA LEU A 223 9.16 -0.64 0.52
C LEU A 223 8.39 -1.47 -0.51
N TYR A 224 8.67 -2.77 -0.61
CA TYR A 224 8.12 -3.64 -1.65
C TYR A 224 7.02 -4.58 -1.15
N TYR A 225 7.20 -5.18 0.04
CA TYR A 225 6.26 -6.16 0.60
C TYR A 225 5.83 -5.82 2.03
N PRO A 226 5.03 -4.75 2.22
CA PRO A 226 4.45 -4.45 3.54
C PRO A 226 3.49 -5.56 3.98
N LEU A 227 3.48 -5.86 5.27
CA LEU A 227 2.79 -7.02 5.82
C LEU A 227 1.39 -6.70 6.34
N THR A 228 1.21 -5.55 7.01
CA THR A 228 -0.03 -5.25 7.73
C THR A 228 -1.13 -4.78 6.78
N LEU A 229 -0.93 -3.65 6.12
CA LEU A 229 -1.77 -3.17 5.03
C LEU A 229 -0.82 -2.71 3.93
N SER A 230 -0.85 -3.36 2.77
CA SER A 230 0.16 -3.11 1.73
C SER A 230 -0.18 -1.95 0.79
N GLY A 231 -1.45 -1.53 0.76
CA GLY A 231 -1.97 -0.62 -0.26
C GLY A 231 -2.13 -1.26 -1.65
N SER A 232 -1.93 -2.58 -1.77
CA SER A 232 -2.10 -3.30 -3.04
C SER A 232 -3.55 -3.64 -3.35
N ALA A 233 -4.36 -3.86 -2.31
CA ALA A 233 -5.79 -4.08 -2.47
C ALA A 233 -6.52 -2.82 -2.96
N PRO A 234 -7.68 -2.95 -3.64
CA PRO A 234 -8.49 -1.80 -4.06
C PRO A 234 -8.87 -0.85 -2.92
N PRO A 235 -9.28 0.40 -3.23
CA PRO A 235 -9.67 1.38 -2.23
C PRO A 235 -10.75 0.87 -1.27
N VAL A 236 -10.50 1.01 0.02
CA VAL A 236 -11.38 0.63 1.11
C VAL A 236 -12.23 1.83 1.50
N THR A 237 -13.51 1.63 1.78
CA THR A 237 -14.34 2.67 2.42
C THR A 237 -14.08 2.65 3.92
N TYR A 238 -13.72 3.78 4.53
CA TYR A 238 -13.41 3.83 5.96
C TYR A 238 -13.75 5.17 6.62
N ALA A 239 -13.78 5.13 7.95
CA ALA A 239 -13.65 6.29 8.83
C ALA A 239 -12.39 6.11 9.68
N ARG A 240 -11.66 7.20 9.92
CA ARG A 240 -10.44 7.21 10.72
C ARG A 240 -10.40 8.38 11.69
N GLY A 241 -10.02 8.10 12.92
CA GLY A 241 -9.60 9.09 13.91
C GLY A 241 -8.10 9.02 14.14
N MET A 242 -7.44 10.18 14.27
CA MET A 242 -6.04 10.27 14.63
C MET A 242 -5.88 11.25 15.80
N ILE A 243 -5.02 10.91 16.74
CA ILE A 243 -4.74 11.68 17.95
C ILE A 243 -3.22 11.85 18.07
N ASP A 244 -2.79 13.10 18.14
CA ASP A 244 -1.40 13.48 18.39
C ASP A 244 -1.18 13.74 19.89
N LEU A 245 -0.46 12.82 20.54
CA LEU A 245 -0.08 12.87 21.95
C LEU A 245 1.40 13.30 22.12
N ASP A 246 1.94 14.06 21.15
CA ASP A 246 3.32 14.52 21.03
C ASP A 246 4.33 13.37 20.84
N LEU A 247 4.69 12.67 21.93
CA LEU A 247 5.68 11.57 21.88
C LEU A 247 5.12 10.34 21.15
N VAL A 248 3.80 10.22 21.14
CA VAL A 248 3.06 9.08 20.61
C VAL A 248 1.96 9.61 19.72
N GLN A 249 1.72 8.99 18.57
CA GLN A 249 0.49 9.21 17.83
C GLN A 249 -0.32 7.93 17.77
N TYR A 250 -1.62 8.13 17.80
CA TYR A 250 -2.60 7.06 17.73
C TYR A 250 -3.46 7.27 16.50
N SER A 251 -3.72 6.18 15.78
CA SER A 251 -4.71 6.17 14.71
C SER A 251 -5.65 5.00 14.90
N HIS A 252 -6.91 5.20 14.53
CA HIS A 252 -7.97 4.22 14.65
C HIS A 252 -8.84 4.29 13.40
N THR A 253 -8.91 3.18 12.68
CA THR A 253 -9.58 3.04 11.39
C THR A 253 -10.65 1.97 11.49
N ALA A 254 -11.84 2.26 11.00
CA ALA A 254 -12.90 1.28 10.81
C ALA A 254 -13.41 1.36 9.37
N GLY A 255 -13.46 0.23 8.68
CA GLY A 255 -13.68 0.15 7.24
C GLY A 255 -14.60 -0.98 6.81
N LEU A 256 -15.14 -0.82 5.59
CA LEU A 256 -15.98 -1.79 4.91
C LEU A 256 -15.15 -2.51 3.85
N LEU A 257 -15.09 -3.83 3.98
CA LEU A 257 -14.49 -4.70 2.99
C LEU A 257 -15.58 -5.33 2.10
N LYS A 258 -15.13 -5.93 1.01
CA LYS A 258 -15.96 -6.61 0.02
C LYS A 258 -15.38 -7.96 -0.29
N PHE A 259 -16.22 -8.98 -0.18
CA PHE A 259 -15.92 -10.36 -0.57
C PHE A 259 -17.09 -10.96 -1.35
N GLN A 260 -18.31 -10.90 -0.81
CA GLN A 260 -19.51 -11.30 -1.53
C GLN A 260 -20.51 -10.13 -1.54
N LYS A 261 -21.24 -9.94 -2.65
CA LYS A 261 -22.02 -8.71 -2.90
C LYS A 261 -23.11 -8.42 -1.86
N ASP A 262 -23.71 -9.46 -1.30
CA ASP A 262 -24.83 -9.42 -0.34
C ASP A 262 -24.38 -9.67 1.11
N LYS A 263 -23.08 -9.77 1.36
CA LYS A 263 -22.51 -10.04 2.69
C LYS A 263 -21.71 -8.85 3.18
N LEU A 264 -21.86 -8.56 4.48
CA LEU A 264 -21.09 -7.53 5.15
C LEU A 264 -19.75 -8.11 5.62
N LYS A 265 -18.69 -7.33 5.45
CA LYS A 265 -17.33 -7.61 5.90
C LYS A 265 -16.70 -6.29 6.35
N PHE A 266 -15.98 -6.32 7.46
CA PHE A 266 -15.42 -5.13 8.09
C PHE A 266 -13.93 -5.31 8.38
N LEU A 267 -13.25 -4.17 8.48
CA LEU A 267 -11.87 -4.02 8.91
C LEU A 267 -11.86 -3.06 10.08
N TYR A 268 -11.22 -3.42 11.18
CA TYR A 268 -10.87 -2.49 12.24
C TYR A 268 -9.36 -2.54 12.39
N ALA A 269 -8.70 -1.40 12.40
CA ALA A 269 -7.26 -1.31 12.54
C ALA A 269 -6.93 -0.13 13.42
N HIS A 270 -6.06 -0.32 14.40
CA HIS A 270 -5.47 0.81 15.11
C HIS A 270 -3.95 0.71 15.08
N ARG A 271 -3.29 1.85 15.21
CA ARG A 271 -1.85 1.97 15.27
C ARG A 271 -1.45 2.93 16.37
N LEU A 272 -0.48 2.53 17.17
CA LEU A 272 0.25 3.38 18.09
C LEU A 272 1.69 3.50 17.58
N SER A 273 2.18 4.72 17.36
CA SER A 273 3.56 4.94 16.92
C SER A 273 4.27 5.99 17.76
N ALA A 274 5.59 5.88 17.83
CA ALA A 274 6.44 6.79 18.59
C ALA A 274 7.73 7.10 17.83
N ASN A 275 8.19 8.34 17.97
CA ASN A 275 9.46 8.81 17.42
C ASN A 275 10.48 8.97 18.55
N LEU A 276 11.55 8.18 18.47
CA LEU A 276 12.61 8.08 19.47
C LEU A 276 13.96 8.49 18.88
N TRP A 277 14.96 8.64 19.75
CA TRP A 277 16.35 8.94 19.36
C TRP A 277 16.48 10.13 18.41
N LYS A 278 15.89 11.28 18.80
CA LYS A 278 15.84 12.51 17.97
C LYS A 278 15.18 12.25 16.60
N SER A 279 14.08 11.50 16.61
CA SER A 279 13.26 11.13 15.45
C SER A 279 13.93 10.22 14.41
N ARG A 280 15.12 9.67 14.71
CA ARG A 280 15.81 8.72 13.84
C ARG A 280 15.25 7.31 13.93
N LEU A 281 14.58 6.99 15.04
CA LEU A 281 13.96 5.69 15.26
C LEU A 281 12.45 5.89 15.37
N ASN A 282 11.69 5.28 14.46
CA ASN A 282 10.24 5.22 14.54
C ASN A 282 9.85 3.78 14.85
N ILE A 283 8.92 3.59 15.77
CA ILE A 283 8.37 2.28 16.12
C ILE A 283 6.85 2.37 16.02
N GLY A 284 6.24 1.36 15.43
CA GLY A 284 4.79 1.19 15.32
C GLY A 284 4.33 -0.14 15.92
N PHE A 285 3.19 -0.09 16.60
CA PHE A 285 2.43 -1.24 17.04
C PHE A 285 1.04 -1.15 16.42
N ASN A 286 0.56 -2.21 15.78
CA ASN A 286 -0.71 -2.23 15.08
C ASN A 286 -1.51 -3.47 15.45
N GLU A 287 -2.80 -3.33 15.65
CA GLU A 287 -3.72 -4.46 15.75
C GLU A 287 -4.79 -4.31 14.67
N VAL A 288 -5.19 -5.46 14.10
CA VAL A 288 -6.20 -5.53 13.04
C VAL A 288 -7.21 -6.61 13.38
N ILE A 289 -8.50 -6.30 13.20
CA ILE A 289 -9.59 -7.25 13.22
C ILE A 289 -10.25 -7.28 11.84
N ILE A 290 -10.48 -8.48 11.32
CA ILE A 290 -11.36 -8.70 10.18
C ILE A 290 -12.52 -9.59 10.61
N ASN A 291 -13.73 -9.17 10.28
CA ASN A 291 -14.91 -9.97 10.50
C ASN A 291 -15.94 -9.83 9.38
N GLY A 292 -16.83 -10.81 9.26
CA GLY A 292 -17.82 -10.80 8.20
C GLY A 292 -18.88 -11.88 8.31
N SER A 293 -19.98 -11.69 7.59
CA SER A 293 -21.04 -12.70 7.50
C SER A 293 -20.60 -13.87 6.63
N SER A 294 -21.05 -15.07 6.94
CA SER A 294 -20.69 -16.29 6.21
C SER A 294 -20.98 -16.15 4.71
N THR A 295 -20.02 -16.59 3.91
CA THR A 295 -20.02 -16.50 2.45
C THR A 295 -20.26 -17.87 1.83
N SER A 296 -20.79 -17.88 0.62
CA SER A 296 -21.10 -19.08 -0.17
C SER A 296 -20.23 -19.11 -1.43
N GLU A 297 -18.91 -19.11 -1.24
CA GLU A 297 -17.96 -19.23 -2.35
C GLU A 297 -17.89 -20.67 -2.86
N PRO A 298 -17.67 -20.90 -4.17
CA PRO A 298 -17.35 -22.23 -4.67
C PRO A 298 -16.06 -22.73 -4.00
N ALA A 299 -16.17 -23.80 -3.22
CA ALA A 299 -15.04 -24.41 -2.52
C ALA A 299 -14.95 -25.90 -2.83
N SER A 300 -13.73 -26.42 -2.93
CA SER A 300 -13.48 -27.87 -2.91
C SER A 300 -13.73 -28.43 -1.51
N ASP A 301 -13.84 -29.76 -1.38
CA ASP A 301 -14.00 -30.42 -0.09
C ASP A 301 -12.88 -30.05 0.91
N SER A 302 -11.66 -29.83 0.41
CA SER A 302 -10.49 -29.40 1.20
C SER A 302 -10.51 -27.94 1.65
N ASN A 303 -11.38 -27.10 1.08
CA ASN A 303 -11.48 -25.67 1.39
C ASN A 303 -12.89 -25.26 1.85
N ARG A 304 -13.77 -26.23 2.10
CA ARG A 304 -15.11 -25.96 2.62
C ARG A 304 -15.02 -25.37 4.02
N VAL A 305 -15.87 -24.39 4.32
CA VAL A 305 -16.05 -23.92 5.70
C VAL A 305 -16.82 -24.98 6.49
N HIS A 306 -16.35 -25.31 7.70
CA HIS A 306 -17.03 -26.28 8.56
C HIS A 306 -18.48 -25.84 8.85
N PRO A 307 -19.48 -26.74 8.90
CA PRO A 307 -20.87 -26.39 9.20
C PRO A 307 -21.04 -25.55 10.47
N ASP A 308 -20.29 -25.86 11.54
CA ASP A 308 -20.32 -25.09 12.80
C ASP A 308 -19.80 -23.66 12.66
N ASN A 309 -18.99 -23.44 11.64
CA ASN A 309 -18.42 -22.14 11.28
C ASN A 309 -19.22 -21.41 10.20
N SER A 310 -20.31 -22.02 9.71
CA SER A 310 -21.19 -21.46 8.70
C SER A 310 -22.42 -20.76 9.31
N GLY A 311 -23.17 -20.01 8.51
CA GLY A 311 -24.41 -19.36 8.94
C GLY A 311 -24.26 -18.13 9.85
N GLN A 312 -23.05 -17.64 10.08
CA GLN A 312 -22.82 -16.44 10.87
C GLN A 312 -23.34 -15.19 10.14
N GLN A 313 -24.03 -14.33 10.90
CA GLN A 313 -24.37 -12.98 10.49
C GLN A 313 -23.59 -12.00 11.37
N ARG A 314 -22.75 -11.17 10.76
CA ARG A 314 -21.95 -10.14 11.44
C ARG A 314 -22.41 -8.77 10.96
N GLY A 315 -22.65 -7.88 11.93
CA GLY A 315 -22.83 -6.45 11.69
C GLY A 315 -21.62 -5.66 12.20
N TRP A 316 -21.77 -4.35 12.31
CA TRP A 316 -20.79 -3.50 13.01
C TRP A 316 -20.64 -3.96 14.46
N GLU A 317 -19.40 -3.99 14.92
CA GLU A 317 -19.06 -4.41 16.28
C GLU A 317 -18.51 -3.21 17.05
N TRP A 318 -19.32 -2.67 17.97
CA TRP A 318 -19.05 -1.40 18.63
C TRP A 318 -17.81 -1.44 19.51
N VAL A 319 -17.48 -2.60 20.08
CA VAL A 319 -16.30 -2.72 20.96
C VAL A 319 -15.00 -2.39 20.22
N TYR A 320 -14.91 -2.70 18.92
CA TYR A 320 -13.73 -2.38 18.11
C TYR A 320 -13.62 -0.92 17.70
N LEU A 321 -14.66 -0.11 17.91
CA LEU A 321 -14.64 1.33 17.63
C LEU A 321 -14.13 2.16 18.82
N ILE A 322 -13.92 1.52 19.98
CA ILE A 322 -13.45 2.19 21.19
C ILE A 322 -11.92 2.34 21.08
N PRO A 323 -11.38 3.57 21.10
CA PRO A 323 -9.95 3.79 20.98
C PRO A 323 -9.19 3.29 22.21
N PHE A 324 -7.91 2.98 22.03
CA PHE A 324 -6.97 2.54 23.08
C PHE A 324 -7.26 1.18 23.75
N VAL A 325 -8.37 0.52 23.43
CA VAL A 325 -8.64 -0.86 23.86
C VAL A 325 -7.87 -1.82 22.95
N PRO A 326 -6.96 -2.66 23.47
CA PRO A 326 -6.31 -3.65 22.63
C PRO A 326 -7.33 -4.65 22.09
N PHE A 327 -7.31 -4.88 20.79
CA PHE A 327 -8.31 -5.65 20.06
C PHE A 327 -8.35 -7.10 20.48
N LYS A 328 -7.24 -7.69 20.95
CA LYS A 328 -7.29 -9.06 21.45
C LYS A 328 -8.22 -9.21 22.67
N PHE A 329 -8.25 -8.24 23.57
CA PHE A 329 -9.19 -8.26 24.70
C PHE A 329 -10.62 -7.93 24.28
N ALA A 330 -10.79 -7.02 23.32
CA ALA A 330 -12.11 -6.73 22.75
C ALA A 330 -12.72 -7.94 22.03
N GLU A 331 -11.89 -8.73 21.35
CA GLU A 331 -12.28 -9.97 20.68
C GLU A 331 -12.72 -11.04 21.69
N HIS A 332 -11.96 -11.24 22.77
CA HIS A 332 -12.38 -12.11 23.87
C HIS A 332 -13.72 -11.67 24.46
N TYR A 333 -13.92 -10.37 24.65
CA TYR A 333 -15.20 -9.82 25.10
C TYR A 333 -16.34 -10.05 24.10
N ALA A 334 -16.04 -10.03 22.79
CA ALA A 334 -16.98 -10.31 21.71
C ALA A 334 -17.17 -11.82 21.40
N GLY A 335 -16.43 -12.69 22.09
CA GLY A 335 -16.60 -14.14 22.07
C GLY A 335 -15.73 -14.92 21.08
N ASP A 336 -14.55 -14.40 20.69
CA ASP A 336 -13.54 -15.13 19.90
C ASP A 336 -14.01 -15.63 18.53
N ARG A 337 -14.70 -14.75 17.81
CA ARG A 337 -15.34 -15.09 16.52
C ARG A 337 -14.70 -14.40 15.32
N ASP A 338 -13.63 -13.64 15.52
CA ASP A 338 -13.07 -12.78 14.50
C ASP A 338 -11.66 -13.20 14.11
N ASN A 339 -11.11 -12.57 13.08
CA ASN A 339 -9.71 -12.76 12.71
C ASN A 339 -8.88 -11.61 13.26
N ALA A 340 -8.11 -11.88 14.30
CA ALA A 340 -7.21 -10.92 14.92
C ALA A 340 -5.76 -11.10 14.47
N ALA A 341 -5.14 -10.00 14.07
CA ALA A 341 -3.73 -9.91 13.77
C ALA A 341 -3.04 -8.79 14.55
N LEU A 342 -1.77 -9.01 14.85
CA LEU A 342 -0.89 -8.05 15.50
C LEU A 342 0.32 -7.79 14.61
N SER A 343 0.81 -6.56 14.56
CA SER A 343 2.06 -6.25 13.89
C SER A 343 2.90 -5.21 14.61
N LEU A 344 4.20 -5.34 14.42
CA LEU A 344 5.23 -4.47 14.96
C LEU A 344 6.10 -4.01 13.80
N ASP A 345 6.40 -2.73 13.75
CA ASP A 345 7.28 -2.18 12.73
C ASP A 345 8.29 -1.19 13.31
N PHE A 346 9.45 -1.12 12.65
CA PHE A 346 10.49 -0.18 13.01
C PHE A 346 11.13 0.42 11.77
N ASN A 347 11.57 1.67 11.92
CA ASN A 347 12.29 2.41 10.91
C ASN A 347 13.43 3.19 11.57
N LEU A 348 14.66 3.00 11.11
CA LEU A 348 15.88 3.56 11.70
C LEU A 348 16.72 4.27 10.63
N GLN A 349 16.97 5.57 10.79
CA GLN A 349 17.91 6.33 9.97
C GLN A 349 19.27 6.44 10.67
N TRP A 350 20.13 5.44 10.46
CA TRP A 350 21.49 5.41 11.02
C TRP A 350 22.38 4.37 10.32
N PRO A 351 23.68 4.66 10.06
CA PRO A 351 24.32 5.98 10.11
C PRO A 351 23.79 6.91 8.99
N VAL A 352 24.42 8.07 8.80
CA VAL A 352 24.08 9.00 7.69
C VAL A 352 24.06 8.24 6.36
N ASP A 353 23.12 8.59 5.49
CA ASP A 353 22.81 7.94 4.20
C ASP A 353 22.16 6.56 4.29
N PHE A 354 22.08 5.94 5.48
CA PHE A 354 21.46 4.62 5.66
C PHE A 354 20.11 4.70 6.35
N ARG A 355 19.18 3.91 5.84
CA ARG A 355 17.89 3.60 6.45
C ARG A 355 17.75 2.09 6.60
N TRP A 356 17.27 1.65 7.74
CA TRP A 356 16.93 0.25 8.03
C TRP A 356 15.48 0.19 8.46
N TYR A 357 14.78 -0.87 8.09
CA TYR A 357 13.40 -1.05 8.50
C TYR A 357 13.07 -2.53 8.62
N ALA A 358 12.09 -2.85 9.46
CA ALA A 358 11.40 -4.13 9.36
C ALA A 358 9.96 -4.05 9.86
N GLU A 359 9.20 -5.07 9.50
CA GLU A 359 7.84 -5.34 9.90
C GLU A 359 7.74 -6.80 10.31
N ILE A 360 7.09 -7.07 11.44
CA ILE A 360 6.72 -8.40 11.90
C ILE A 360 5.20 -8.43 11.97
N PHE A 361 4.59 -9.45 11.40
CA PHE A 361 3.14 -9.67 11.42
C PHE A 361 2.86 -11.02 12.05
N LEU A 362 1.88 -11.05 12.96
CA LEU A 362 1.45 -12.21 13.70
C LEU A 362 -0.05 -12.40 13.47
N ASP A 363 -0.42 -13.54 12.91
CA ASP A 363 -1.79 -13.89 12.57
C ASP A 363 -2.23 -15.01 13.52
N ASP A 364 -3.17 -14.74 14.42
CA ASP A 364 -3.69 -15.71 15.39
C ASP A 364 -2.61 -16.52 16.17
N MET A 365 -2.07 -15.92 17.23
CA MET A 365 -1.01 -16.55 18.03
C MET A 365 -1.60 -17.50 19.08
N LEU A 366 -1.62 -18.81 18.78
CA LEU A 366 -2.03 -19.85 19.76
C LEU A 366 -1.10 -19.94 20.98
N SER A 367 0.20 -19.67 20.81
CA SER A 367 1.18 -19.60 21.92
C SER A 367 2.49 -18.92 21.49
N PRO A 368 2.98 -17.90 22.24
CA PRO A 368 4.27 -17.26 21.96
C PRO A 368 5.47 -18.23 21.94
N GLN A 369 5.39 -19.33 22.69
CA GLN A 369 6.48 -20.32 22.80
C GLN A 369 6.63 -21.18 21.54
N LYS A 370 5.63 -21.17 20.66
CA LYS A 370 5.60 -21.97 19.42
C LYS A 370 5.91 -21.14 18.16
N LEU A 371 6.32 -19.88 18.30
CA LEU A 371 6.45 -18.92 17.20
C LEU A 371 7.45 -19.33 16.09
N PHE A 372 8.35 -20.27 16.35
CA PHE A 372 9.27 -20.81 15.33
C PHE A 372 9.17 -22.33 15.18
N SER A 373 8.06 -22.91 15.63
CA SER A 373 7.76 -24.32 15.43
C SER A 373 7.06 -24.57 14.08
N THR A 374 7.00 -25.83 13.69
CA THR A 374 6.28 -26.30 12.50
C THR A 374 4.77 -26.46 12.74
N ASP A 375 4.23 -26.01 13.88
CA ASP A 375 2.79 -26.04 14.17
C ASP A 375 2.03 -25.16 13.15
N TRP A 376 0.93 -25.64 12.59
CA TRP A 376 0.12 -24.90 11.62
C TRP A 376 -0.42 -23.57 12.20
N GLY A 377 -0.68 -23.54 13.50
CA GLY A 377 -1.19 -22.35 14.20
C GLY A 377 -0.12 -21.29 14.45
N ASN A 378 1.12 -21.54 14.06
CA ASN A 378 2.17 -20.55 14.09
C ASN A 378 2.19 -19.75 12.78
N LYS A 379 1.43 -18.66 12.68
CA LYS A 379 1.34 -17.87 11.45
C LYS A 379 2.02 -16.51 11.66
N TRP A 380 3.19 -16.34 11.04
CA TRP A 380 3.91 -15.08 11.11
C TRP A 380 4.53 -14.71 9.76
N ALA A 381 4.80 -13.43 9.61
CA ALA A 381 5.56 -12.91 8.49
C ALA A 381 6.58 -11.87 8.97
N LEU A 382 7.66 -11.74 8.21
CA LEU A 382 8.74 -10.79 8.46
C LEU A 382 9.13 -10.14 7.14
N THR A 383 9.21 -8.82 7.11
CA THR A 383 9.85 -8.08 6.03
C THR A 383 10.92 -7.19 6.66
N ALA A 384 12.15 -7.27 6.19
CA ALA A 384 13.25 -6.44 6.66
C ALA A 384 14.05 -5.90 5.48
N GLY A 385 14.50 -4.66 5.57
CA GLY A 385 15.25 -4.04 4.49
C GLY A 385 16.15 -2.88 4.90
N MET A 386 16.93 -2.45 3.94
CA MET A 386 17.91 -1.38 4.01
C MET A 386 17.80 -0.52 2.76
N GLN A 387 17.93 0.80 2.93
CA GLN A 387 18.19 1.72 1.83
C GLN A 387 19.48 2.49 2.07
N PHE A 388 20.23 2.76 1.01
CA PHE A 388 21.40 3.62 1.01
C PHE A 388 21.22 4.76 0.01
N PHE A 389 21.42 6.00 0.48
CA PHE A 389 21.19 7.23 -0.28
C PHE A 389 22.45 8.10 -0.43
N GLY A 390 23.61 7.47 -0.63
CA GLY A 390 24.87 8.20 -0.74
C GLY A 390 25.38 8.40 -2.16
N THR A 391 26.64 8.80 -2.25
CA THR A 391 27.37 8.97 -3.51
C THR A 391 28.37 7.83 -3.67
N LEU A 392 28.28 7.07 -4.77
CA LEU A 392 29.26 6.04 -5.15
C LEU A 392 29.72 6.33 -6.58
N PHE A 393 31.01 6.12 -6.86
CA PHE A 393 31.59 6.37 -8.19
C PHE A 393 31.28 7.78 -8.74
N MET A 394 31.30 8.80 -7.87
CA MET A 394 30.96 10.20 -8.19
C MET A 394 29.53 10.42 -8.71
N ARG A 395 28.61 9.50 -8.40
CA ARG A 395 27.20 9.57 -8.77
C ARG A 395 26.32 9.38 -7.54
N ASP A 396 25.27 10.17 -7.46
CA ASP A 396 24.22 9.95 -6.46
C ASP A 396 23.51 8.64 -6.78
N MET A 397 23.47 7.77 -5.77
CA MET A 397 22.91 6.43 -5.86
C MET A 397 21.79 6.27 -4.83
N GLU A 398 20.90 5.36 -5.14
CA GLU A 398 19.85 4.84 -4.27
C GLU A 398 19.95 3.32 -4.40
N ILE A 399 20.24 2.63 -3.31
CA ILE A 399 20.35 1.17 -3.29
C ILE A 399 19.36 0.66 -2.27
N ASP A 400 18.46 -0.21 -2.70
CA ASP A 400 17.46 -0.84 -1.83
C ASP A 400 17.74 -2.35 -1.74
N LEU A 401 17.67 -2.89 -0.53
CA LEU A 401 17.68 -4.32 -0.27
C LEU A 401 16.51 -4.66 0.65
N GLU A 402 15.65 -5.59 0.26
CA GLU A 402 14.54 -6.05 1.09
C GLU A 402 14.43 -7.58 1.03
N TYR A 403 14.27 -8.21 2.19
CA TYR A 403 13.89 -9.61 2.34
C TYR A 403 12.50 -9.68 2.95
N SER A 404 11.62 -10.50 2.39
CA SER A 404 10.29 -10.77 2.92
C SER A 404 10.07 -12.27 3.01
N HIS A 405 9.42 -12.70 4.09
CA HIS A 405 9.08 -14.07 4.41
C HIS A 405 7.64 -14.09 4.92
N VAL A 406 6.80 -14.96 4.36
CA VAL A 406 5.42 -15.17 4.79
C VAL A 406 5.19 -16.67 4.96
N GLU A 407 4.94 -17.10 6.19
CA GLU A 407 4.68 -18.51 6.51
C GLU A 407 3.37 -19.02 5.86
N PRO A 408 3.18 -20.35 5.75
CA PRO A 408 1.89 -20.93 5.41
C PRO A 408 0.80 -20.48 6.38
N TRP A 409 -0.43 -20.41 5.90
CA TRP A 409 -1.66 -20.04 6.62
C TRP A 409 -1.77 -18.58 7.06
N VAL A 410 -0.73 -17.76 6.96
CA VAL A 410 -0.84 -16.31 7.16
C VAL A 410 -1.92 -15.75 6.22
N TYR A 411 -2.71 -14.77 6.66
CA TYR A 411 -3.83 -14.14 5.95
C TYR A 411 -5.06 -15.03 5.71
N THR A 412 -5.00 -16.33 6.04
CA THR A 412 -6.12 -17.27 5.91
C THR A 412 -6.98 -17.27 7.17
N HIS A 413 -8.21 -17.82 7.08
CA HIS A 413 -9.04 -18.02 8.27
C HIS A 413 -9.98 -19.21 8.09
N PHE A 414 -10.32 -19.91 9.19
CA PHE A 414 -11.19 -21.09 9.15
C PHE A 414 -12.67 -20.76 8.85
N TYR A 415 -13.08 -19.49 9.02
CA TYR A 415 -14.37 -18.95 8.52
C TYR A 415 -14.35 -18.60 7.02
N GLY A 416 -13.25 -18.88 6.30
CA GLY A 416 -13.12 -18.64 4.87
C GLY A 416 -13.16 -17.16 4.46
N GLY A 417 -13.69 -16.87 3.27
CA GLY A 417 -13.73 -15.53 2.68
C GLY A 417 -14.32 -14.40 3.55
N SER A 418 -15.18 -14.75 4.50
CA SER A 418 -15.78 -13.81 5.46
C SER A 418 -14.76 -13.17 6.42
N HIS A 419 -13.70 -13.89 6.80
CA HIS A 419 -12.70 -13.46 7.79
C HIS A 419 -11.25 -13.44 7.26
N ARG A 420 -11.03 -14.00 6.06
CA ARG A 420 -9.77 -13.93 5.33
C ARG A 420 -9.27 -12.49 5.16
N TYR A 421 -7.95 -12.30 5.16
CA TYR A 421 -7.30 -11.00 5.01
C TYR A 421 -7.32 -10.46 3.57
N SER A 422 -8.53 -10.32 3.00
CA SER A 422 -8.75 -9.99 1.59
C SER A 422 -9.89 -8.99 1.34
N HIS A 423 -9.74 -8.24 0.25
CA HIS A 423 -10.70 -7.29 -0.28
C HIS A 423 -10.69 -7.33 -1.81
N PHE A 424 -11.85 -7.60 -2.43
CA PHE A 424 -11.96 -7.83 -3.87
C PHE A 424 -10.92 -8.88 -4.37
N ASP A 425 -10.84 -10.02 -3.69
CA ASP A 425 -9.86 -11.11 -3.92
C ASP A 425 -8.37 -10.71 -3.86
N ASN A 426 -8.05 -9.50 -3.43
CA ASN A 426 -6.69 -9.07 -3.21
C ASN A 426 -6.34 -9.17 -1.73
N CYS A 427 -5.15 -9.66 -1.42
CA CYS A 427 -4.61 -9.66 -0.06
C CYS A 427 -4.52 -8.21 0.44
N LEU A 428 -5.02 -7.95 1.65
CA LEU A 428 -4.87 -6.65 2.29
C LEU A 428 -3.42 -6.46 2.80
N GLY A 429 -2.75 -7.54 3.18
CA GLY A 429 -1.37 -7.57 3.64
C GLY A 429 -0.38 -7.74 2.48
N SER A 430 0.67 -8.53 2.68
CA SER A 430 1.70 -8.73 1.65
C SER A 430 1.14 -9.28 0.34
N PRO A 431 1.47 -8.67 -0.83
CA PRO A 431 1.03 -9.18 -2.13
C PRO A 431 1.73 -10.49 -2.53
N LEU A 432 2.74 -10.94 -1.78
CA LEU A 432 3.31 -12.28 -1.98
C LEU A 432 2.32 -13.39 -1.62
N GLY A 433 1.39 -13.11 -0.69
CA GLY A 433 0.48 -14.11 -0.16
C GLY A 433 1.18 -15.13 0.75
N PRO A 434 0.45 -16.16 1.20
CA PRO A 434 0.97 -17.15 2.14
C PRO A 434 2.05 -18.04 1.52
N ASN A 435 2.89 -18.67 2.35
CA ASN A 435 3.93 -19.62 1.94
C ASN A 435 4.85 -19.10 0.83
N SER A 436 5.48 -17.96 1.11
CA SER A 436 6.28 -17.24 0.13
C SER A 436 7.49 -16.56 0.78
N GLN A 437 8.51 -16.32 -0.04
CA GLN A 437 9.59 -15.40 0.31
C GLN A 437 10.06 -14.63 -0.91
N ALA A 438 10.66 -13.47 -0.67
CA ALA A 438 11.27 -12.67 -1.71
C ALA A 438 12.54 -11.96 -1.23
N ILE A 439 13.49 -11.77 -2.15
CA ILE A 439 14.64 -10.88 -2.00
C ILE A 439 14.58 -9.88 -3.15
N VAL A 440 14.59 -8.59 -2.84
CA VAL A 440 14.67 -7.50 -3.81
C VAL A 440 15.98 -6.75 -3.57
N LEU A 441 16.78 -6.63 -4.62
CA LEU A 441 17.91 -5.71 -4.70
C LEU A 441 17.62 -4.73 -5.83
N SER A 442 17.67 -3.43 -5.55
CA SER A 442 17.55 -2.39 -6.55
C SER A 442 18.73 -1.42 -6.42
N MET A 443 19.17 -0.87 -7.55
CA MET A 443 20.10 0.24 -7.60
C MET A 443 19.61 1.22 -8.63
N HIS A 444 19.48 2.48 -8.24
CA HIS A 444 19.08 3.57 -9.10
C HIS A 444 20.09 4.72 -9.04
N SER A 445 20.27 5.40 -10.17
CA SER A 445 21.08 6.60 -10.25
C SER A 445 20.45 7.64 -11.16
N GLN A 446 20.53 8.89 -10.73
CA GLN A 446 20.14 10.02 -11.54
C GLN A 446 21.31 10.44 -12.45
N ILE A 447 21.19 10.15 -13.75
CA ILE A 447 22.26 10.45 -14.73
C ILE A 447 22.22 11.92 -15.16
N SER A 448 21.01 12.50 -15.26
CA SER A 448 20.78 13.93 -15.52
C SER A 448 19.49 14.37 -14.83
N LYS A 449 19.17 15.68 -14.79
CA LYS A 449 17.91 16.18 -14.19
C LYS A 449 16.64 15.50 -14.72
N LEU A 450 16.70 14.94 -15.93
CA LEU A 450 15.55 14.35 -16.62
C LEU A 450 15.57 12.82 -16.64
N ASN A 451 16.74 12.18 -16.45
CA ASN A 451 16.90 10.74 -16.62
C ASN A 451 17.34 10.06 -15.33
N LYS A 452 16.55 9.11 -14.85
CA LYS A 452 16.91 8.13 -13.83
C LYS A 452 17.09 6.78 -14.52
N LEU A 453 18.19 6.09 -14.22
CA LEU A 453 18.39 4.69 -14.61
C LEU A 453 18.40 3.82 -13.37
N GLY A 454 18.06 2.55 -13.54
CA GLY A 454 18.24 1.57 -12.49
C GLY A 454 18.42 0.16 -13.02
N ILE A 455 18.96 -0.67 -12.13
CA ILE A 455 19.04 -2.11 -12.29
C ILE A 455 18.50 -2.74 -11.03
N GLY A 456 17.94 -3.94 -11.14
CA GLY A 456 17.46 -4.66 -9.99
C GLY A 456 17.44 -6.16 -10.21
N LEU A 457 17.26 -6.88 -9.11
CA LEU A 457 17.11 -8.31 -9.07
C LEU A 457 16.01 -8.62 -8.06
N ASN A 458 14.96 -9.31 -8.50
CA ASN A 458 13.93 -9.82 -7.62
C ASN A 458 13.94 -11.35 -7.68
N SER A 459 14.19 -12.00 -6.55
CA SER A 459 14.09 -13.45 -6.40
C SER A 459 12.88 -13.74 -5.54
N ILE A 460 11.91 -14.47 -6.09
CA ILE A 460 10.69 -14.86 -5.39
C ILE A 460 10.63 -16.38 -5.37
N ALA A 461 10.31 -16.96 -4.21
CA ALA A 461 9.90 -18.36 -4.10
C ALA A 461 8.48 -18.41 -3.52
N GLN A 462 7.59 -19.16 -4.16
CA GLN A 462 6.23 -19.37 -3.68
C GLN A 462 5.87 -20.84 -3.81
N ASN A 463 5.05 -21.34 -2.89
CA ASN A 463 4.47 -22.67 -3.06
C ASN A 463 2.99 -22.66 -2.70
N ARG A 464 2.16 -22.53 -3.73
CA ARG A 464 0.70 -22.57 -3.65
C ARG A 464 0.12 -23.99 -3.68
N SER A 465 0.94 -25.00 -3.92
CA SER A 465 0.49 -26.40 -3.98
C SER A 465 0.42 -27.06 -2.60
N VAL A 466 1.24 -26.58 -1.65
CA VAL A 466 1.21 -26.99 -0.25
C VAL A 466 0.04 -26.32 0.47
N ARG A 467 -0.58 -27.06 1.40
CA ARG A 467 -1.69 -26.56 2.22
C ARG A 467 -1.30 -25.36 3.07
N GLY A 468 -2.16 -24.35 3.07
CA GLY A 468 -1.88 -23.04 3.64
C GLY A 468 -1.04 -22.15 2.74
N GLY A 469 -0.76 -22.57 1.50
CA GLY A 469 -0.03 -21.79 0.50
C GLY A 469 -0.91 -20.86 -0.32
N ASN A 470 -2.24 -21.00 -0.26
CA ASN A 470 -3.17 -20.04 -0.84
C ASN A 470 -3.91 -19.29 0.25
N ILE A 471 -4.14 -18.00 0.03
CA ILE A 471 -4.98 -17.20 0.92
C ILE A 471 -6.40 -17.79 1.00
N SER A 472 -6.83 -18.51 -0.05
CA SER A 472 -8.10 -19.19 -0.13
C SER A 472 -8.24 -20.47 0.69
N ASP A 473 -7.13 -20.98 1.22
CA ASP A 473 -7.14 -22.22 1.97
C ASP A 473 -7.89 -22.08 3.30
N VAL A 474 -8.66 -23.10 3.65
CA VAL A 474 -9.39 -23.22 4.92
C VAL A 474 -8.90 -24.47 5.62
N TYR A 475 -8.28 -24.31 6.80
CA TYR A 475 -7.73 -25.42 7.56
C TYR A 475 -8.83 -26.41 7.95
N GLN A 476 -8.65 -27.68 7.62
CA GLN A 476 -9.59 -28.76 7.94
C GLN A 476 -9.11 -29.54 9.16
N PHE A 477 -9.79 -29.36 10.29
CA PHE A 477 -9.53 -30.14 11.50
C PHE A 477 -9.96 -31.59 11.32
N TRP A 478 -9.24 -32.51 11.98
CA TRP A 478 -9.70 -33.89 12.10
C TRP A 478 -10.92 -33.94 13.03
N ASP A 479 -12.04 -34.44 12.51
CA ASP A 479 -13.27 -34.68 13.27
C ASP A 479 -13.61 -36.19 13.25
N PRO A 480 -13.55 -36.89 14.40
CA PRO A 480 -13.92 -38.29 14.48
C PRO A 480 -15.39 -38.58 14.13
N ALA A 481 -16.27 -37.58 14.15
CA ALA A 481 -17.68 -37.73 13.76
C ALA A 481 -17.92 -37.56 12.24
N ASP A 482 -16.92 -37.09 11.48
CA ASP A 482 -16.98 -36.86 10.03
C ASP A 482 -15.92 -37.75 9.33
N GLU A 483 -16.06 -39.08 9.48
CA GLU A 483 -15.09 -40.12 9.08
C GLU A 483 -14.64 -40.12 7.60
N MET A 484 -15.27 -39.32 6.72
CA MET A 484 -15.05 -39.36 5.28
C MET A 484 -14.53 -38.06 4.64
N LYS A 485 -14.01 -37.11 5.42
CA LYS A 485 -13.54 -35.83 4.85
C LYS A 485 -12.06 -35.55 5.12
N PHE A 486 -11.47 -34.89 4.13
CA PHE A 486 -10.09 -34.45 4.13
C PHE A 486 -9.77 -33.66 5.41
N HIS A 487 -8.62 -33.93 6.02
CA HIS A 487 -8.09 -33.18 7.15
C HIS A 487 -6.65 -32.76 6.85
N ASP A 488 -6.28 -31.57 7.33
CA ASP A 488 -4.93 -31.04 7.21
C ASP A 488 -4.02 -31.61 8.32
N ASP A 489 -2.72 -31.70 8.02
CA ASP A 489 -1.70 -32.03 9.02
C ASP A 489 -1.56 -30.86 10.00
N THR A 490 -1.38 -31.19 11.28
CA THR A 490 -1.04 -30.22 12.33
C THR A 490 0.31 -29.54 12.14
N THR A 491 1.13 -30.05 11.22
CA THR A 491 2.41 -29.48 10.84
C THR A 491 2.34 -28.80 9.49
N LYS A 492 2.82 -27.55 9.42
CA LYS A 492 2.97 -26.80 8.19
C LYS A 492 4.34 -27.08 7.55
N MET A 493 4.40 -26.94 6.23
CA MET A 493 5.63 -27.06 5.45
C MET A 493 5.90 -25.75 4.69
N PHE A 494 6.87 -24.97 5.18
CA PHE A 494 7.34 -23.79 4.47
C PHE A 494 8.13 -24.21 3.23
N LEU A 495 7.75 -23.70 2.05
CA LEU A 495 8.40 -23.97 0.76
C LEU A 495 8.76 -25.47 0.58
N GLY A 496 7.75 -26.31 0.38
CA GLY A 496 7.92 -27.75 0.18
C GLY A 496 8.30 -28.17 -1.25
N PRO A 497 8.17 -29.47 -1.57
CA PRO A 497 8.19 -29.94 -2.96
C PRO A 497 7.17 -29.17 -3.81
N GLY A 498 7.56 -28.84 -5.05
CA GLY A 498 6.73 -28.02 -5.94
C GLY A 498 6.86 -26.51 -5.73
N THR A 499 7.85 -26.05 -4.96
CA THR A 499 8.17 -24.62 -4.84
C THR A 499 8.59 -24.06 -6.19
N GLU A 500 7.95 -22.98 -6.61
CA GLU A 500 8.28 -22.26 -7.83
C GLU A 500 9.27 -21.13 -7.50
N TRP A 501 10.44 -21.18 -8.13
CA TRP A 501 11.44 -20.11 -8.04
C TRP A 501 11.38 -19.23 -9.28
N SER A 502 11.41 -17.93 -9.04
CA SER A 502 11.45 -16.92 -10.08
C SER A 502 12.56 -15.92 -9.81
N LEU A 503 13.50 -15.81 -10.73
CA LEU A 503 14.56 -14.80 -10.71
C LEU A 503 14.30 -13.78 -11.81
N LYS A 504 14.17 -12.51 -11.42
CA LYS A 504 13.82 -11.40 -12.30
C LYS A 504 14.87 -10.29 -12.25
N PRO A 505 15.93 -10.34 -13.07
CA PRO A 505 16.72 -9.15 -13.37
C PRO A 505 15.83 -8.10 -14.04
N VAL A 506 15.97 -6.85 -13.61
CA VAL A 506 15.18 -5.73 -14.11
C VAL A 506 16.07 -4.56 -14.48
N PHE A 507 15.80 -3.94 -15.61
CA PHE A 507 16.38 -2.66 -16.00
C PHE A 507 15.28 -1.61 -15.95
N TYR A 508 15.60 -0.44 -15.40
CA TYR A 508 14.67 0.67 -15.24
C TYR A 508 15.20 1.92 -15.94
N TRP A 509 14.31 2.64 -16.59
CA TRP A 509 14.56 3.99 -17.09
C TRP A 509 13.36 4.87 -16.81
N SER A 510 13.60 6.06 -16.26
CA SER A 510 12.60 7.09 -16.09
C SER A 510 13.06 8.37 -16.76
N PHE A 511 12.17 8.95 -17.56
CA PHE A 511 12.36 10.20 -18.28
C PHE A 511 11.26 11.19 -17.92
N ASN A 512 11.66 12.33 -17.34
CA ASN A 512 10.75 13.40 -16.95
C ASN A 512 11.25 14.77 -17.47
N PRO A 513 11.01 15.10 -18.75
CA PRO A 513 11.58 16.29 -19.38
C PRO A 513 10.94 17.61 -18.92
N PHE A 514 9.67 17.59 -18.50
CA PHE A 514 8.86 18.81 -18.34
C PHE A 514 8.07 18.87 -17.03
N GLY A 515 8.27 17.95 -16.09
CA GLY A 515 7.53 17.84 -14.82
C GLY A 515 6.05 17.41 -14.98
N ARG A 516 5.44 17.75 -16.12
CA ARG A 516 4.07 17.37 -16.52
C ARG A 516 4.01 16.07 -17.28
N PHE A 517 5.07 15.71 -17.99
CA PHE A 517 5.15 14.49 -18.77
C PHE A 517 6.19 13.57 -18.16
N ARG A 518 5.82 12.31 -17.95
CA ARG A 518 6.71 11.28 -17.45
C ARG A 518 6.54 10.03 -18.29
N VAL A 519 7.66 9.40 -18.60
CA VAL A 519 7.73 8.05 -19.18
C VAL A 519 8.65 7.24 -18.30
N ASP A 520 8.20 6.06 -17.95
CA ASP A 520 8.97 5.04 -17.27
C ASP A 520 8.94 3.78 -18.13
N ALA A 521 10.07 3.11 -18.18
CA ALA A 521 10.21 1.81 -18.82
C ALA A 521 10.89 0.87 -17.83
N SER A 522 10.44 -0.38 -17.83
CA SER A 522 11.17 -1.48 -17.21
C SER A 522 11.25 -2.67 -18.15
N TYR A 523 12.43 -3.26 -18.28
CA TYR A 523 12.62 -4.53 -18.97
C TYR A 523 12.98 -5.60 -17.95
N LYS A 524 12.17 -6.66 -17.89
CA LYS A 524 12.31 -7.76 -16.94
C LYS A 524 12.56 -9.05 -17.71
N VAL A 525 13.50 -9.85 -17.24
CA VAL A 525 13.70 -11.21 -17.73
C VAL A 525 13.32 -12.16 -16.60
N GLU A 526 12.25 -12.91 -16.75
CA GLU A 526 11.83 -13.89 -15.76
C GLU A 526 12.40 -15.26 -16.10
N LEU A 527 13.27 -15.73 -15.20
CA LEU A 527 13.89 -17.04 -15.25
C LEU A 527 13.18 -17.93 -14.23
N LEU A 528 12.43 -18.92 -14.75
CA LEU A 528 11.81 -20.00 -13.98
C LEU A 528 12.63 -21.27 -14.18
N ASP A 529 12.50 -22.25 -13.28
CA ASP A 529 13.31 -23.49 -13.27
C ASP A 529 13.47 -24.19 -14.64
N ASN A 530 12.47 -24.10 -15.53
CA ASN A 530 12.52 -24.69 -16.87
C ASN A 530 11.95 -23.79 -17.99
N LYS A 531 11.73 -22.50 -17.71
CA LYS A 531 11.10 -21.57 -18.67
C LYS A 531 11.73 -20.18 -18.57
N HIS A 532 11.78 -19.50 -19.69
CA HIS A 532 12.20 -18.09 -19.74
C HIS A 532 11.11 -17.27 -20.39
N SER A 533 10.86 -16.10 -19.83
CA SER A 533 10.04 -15.07 -20.46
C SER A 533 10.70 -13.72 -20.29
N SER A 534 10.41 -12.80 -21.20
CA SER A 534 10.80 -11.40 -21.01
C SER A 534 9.59 -10.50 -21.16
N GLU A 535 9.54 -9.48 -20.32
CA GLU A 535 8.47 -8.51 -20.27
C GLU A 535 9.09 -7.12 -20.42
N LEU A 536 8.62 -6.36 -21.41
CA LEU A 536 8.86 -4.93 -21.45
C LEU A 536 7.58 -4.25 -20.96
N SER A 537 7.69 -3.46 -19.89
CA SER A 537 6.64 -2.58 -19.42
C SER A 537 7.03 -1.13 -19.75
N LEU A 538 6.16 -0.41 -20.45
CA LEU A 538 6.28 1.02 -20.70
C LEU A 538 5.04 1.69 -20.13
N TRP A 539 5.21 2.56 -19.14
CA TRP A 539 4.12 3.32 -18.56
C TRP A 539 4.49 4.79 -18.43
N GLY A 540 3.49 5.65 -18.43
CA GLY A 540 3.74 7.07 -18.39
C GLY A 540 2.47 7.85 -18.63
N GLY A 541 2.62 9.17 -18.65
CA GLY A 541 1.47 10.02 -18.85
C GLY A 541 1.77 11.50 -18.73
N VAL A 542 0.69 12.27 -18.90
CA VAL A 542 0.68 13.72 -18.78
C VAL A 542 -0.20 14.12 -17.60
N VAL A 543 0.26 15.08 -16.82
CA VAL A 543 -0.47 15.74 -15.74
C VAL A 543 -0.66 17.20 -16.09
N PHE A 544 -1.90 17.67 -16.07
CA PHE A 544 -2.31 19.04 -16.36
C PHE A 544 -2.63 19.83 -15.10
#